data_AF-A0A0U2JEK2-F1
#
_entry.id   AF-A0A0U2JEK2-F1
#
_cell.length_a   1.000
_cell.length_b   1.000
_cell.length_c   1.000
_cell.angle_alpha   90.00
_cell.angle_beta   90.00
_cell.angle_gamma   90.00
#
_symmetry.space_group_name_H-M   'P 1'
#
loop_
_entity.id
_entity.type
_entity.pdbx_description
1 polymer ?
#
loop_
_entity_poly.entity_id
_entity_poly.type
_entity_poly.pdbx_seq_one_letter_code
_entity_poly.pdbx_strand_id
1 'polypeptide(L)'
;MQKSPESAGEGASTPYVTESHDVLEGMVKVFRTIHSGNVWQMSCWVREEQRYFRKSLRTKILSEAKQLATEEYVGLKARLRNGEMIFARTAKELVAEYLREQERRVRPTGKHQG
;
A
#
# COMPACT_ATOMS: atom_id res chain seq x y z
N MET A 1 24.91 41.55 -9.63
CA MET A 1 24.15 40.64 -10.51
C MET A 1 22.71 40.53 -10.02
N GLN A 2 21.81 40.90 -10.93
CA GLN A 2 20.35 40.80 -11.04
C GLN A 2 19.48 40.15 -9.94
N LYS A 3 18.56 41.02 -9.44
CA LYS A 3 17.15 40.88 -9.03
C LYS A 3 16.64 39.60 -8.33
N SER A 4 16.12 39.82 -7.12
CA SER A 4 14.99 39.10 -6.53
C SER A 4 13.81 38.98 -7.52
N PRO A 5 12.97 37.94 -7.39
CA PRO A 5 11.56 38.07 -7.70
C PRO A 5 10.76 38.34 -6.44
N GLU A 6 9.85 39.27 -6.64
CA GLU A 6 8.80 39.77 -5.78
C GLU A 6 7.66 38.74 -5.66
N SER A 7 6.87 38.91 -4.60
CA SER A 7 5.83 38.04 -4.06
C SER A 7 4.86 37.37 -5.05
N ALA A 8 4.58 36.09 -4.81
CA ALA A 8 3.30 35.45 -5.13
C ALA A 8 2.69 34.94 -3.82
N GLY A 9 1.47 35.39 -3.50
CA GLY A 9 0.70 34.82 -2.40
C GLY A 9 0.20 33.44 -2.79
N GLU A 10 0.52 32.42 -2.00
CA GLU A 10 0.03 31.06 -2.18
C GLU A 10 -0.52 30.54 -0.85
N GLY A 11 -1.80 30.16 -0.84
CA GLY A 11 -2.41 29.48 0.30
C GLY A 11 -1.64 28.18 0.54
N ALA A 12 -0.77 28.19 1.55
CA ALA A 12 0.13 27.09 1.82
C ALA A 12 -0.66 25.84 2.24
N SER A 13 -0.89 24.93 1.30
CA SER A 13 -1.35 23.58 1.59
C SER A 13 -0.26 22.89 2.41
N THR A 14 -0.46 22.78 3.72
CA THR A 14 0.45 22.03 4.59
C THR A 14 0.63 20.61 4.03
N PRO A 15 1.87 20.13 3.81
CA PRO A 15 2.08 18.78 3.31
C PRO A 15 1.47 17.77 4.29
N TYR A 16 0.67 16.85 3.77
CA TYR A 16 -0.02 15.83 4.57
C TYR A 16 0.96 14.95 5.37
N VAL A 17 2.15 14.70 4.81
CA VAL A 17 3.26 13.97 5.45
C VAL A 17 4.24 14.98 6.03
N THR A 18 4.56 14.84 7.31
CA THR A 18 5.47 15.76 8.01
C THR A 18 6.91 15.26 8.04
N GLU A 19 7.11 13.95 8.07
CA GLU A 19 8.45 13.35 8.07
C GLU A 19 8.39 11.94 7.46
N SER A 20 9.43 11.56 6.72
CA SER A 20 9.58 10.24 6.11
C SER A 20 11.02 9.76 6.12
N HIS A 21 11.20 8.46 6.34
CA HIS A 21 12.47 7.75 6.35
C HIS A 21 12.34 6.47 5.54
N ASP A 22 13.35 6.19 4.71
CA ASP A 22 13.46 4.92 4.02
C ASP A 22 14.17 3.89 4.92
N VAL A 23 13.67 2.66 4.90
CA VAL A 23 14.15 1.53 5.69
C VAL A 23 14.33 0.33 4.76
N LEU A 24 15.33 -0.51 5.05
CA LEU A 24 15.70 -1.65 4.20
C LEU A 24 15.95 -1.23 2.74
N GLU A 25 16.84 -0.27 2.52
CA GLU A 25 17.21 0.22 1.18
C GLU A 25 16.01 0.71 0.34
N GLY A 26 15.01 1.32 0.98
CA GLY A 26 13.84 1.87 0.31
C GLY A 26 12.71 0.87 0.07
N MET A 27 12.83 -0.37 0.55
CA MET A 27 11.76 -1.36 0.46
C MET A 27 10.56 -1.00 1.35
N VAL A 28 10.83 -0.28 2.44
CA VAL A 28 9.81 0.21 3.37
C VAL A 28 9.99 1.70 3.60
N LYS A 29 8.90 2.45 3.47
CA LYS A 29 8.85 3.86 3.85
C LYS A 29 8.16 4.00 5.19
N VAL A 30 8.85 4.58 6.18
CA VAL A 30 8.31 4.92 7.49
C VAL A 30 8.04 6.41 7.52
N PHE A 31 6.82 6.83 7.86
CA PHE A 31 6.42 8.22 7.81
C PHE A 31 5.36 8.56 8.85
N ARG A 32 5.24 9.85 9.17
CA ARG A 32 4.19 10.40 10.02
C ARG A 32 3.41 11.49 9.29
N THR A 33 2.15 11.66 9.66
CA THR A 33 1.24 12.63 9.04
C THR A 33 0.76 13.62 10.09
N ILE A 34 0.29 14.80 9.65
CA ILE A 34 -0.25 15.83 10.56
C ILE A 34 -1.39 15.30 11.44
N HIS A 35 -2.21 14.37 10.90
CA HIS A 35 -3.36 13.80 11.60
C HIS A 35 -3.03 12.55 12.42
N SER A 36 -1.82 11.98 12.31
CA SER A 36 -1.48 10.72 13.00
C SER A 36 -1.05 10.91 14.46
N GLY A 37 -1.14 12.13 15.03
CA GLY A 37 -0.81 12.37 16.43
C GLY A 37 0.64 11.99 16.80
N ASN A 38 1.57 12.22 15.86
CA ASN A 38 2.99 11.81 15.92
C ASN A 38 3.24 10.30 15.89
N VAL A 39 2.24 9.48 15.61
CA VAL A 39 2.41 8.04 15.44
C VAL A 39 3.00 7.73 14.07
N TRP A 40 4.03 6.89 14.07
CA TRP A 40 4.68 6.39 12.87
C TRP A 40 3.84 5.36 12.14
N GLN A 41 3.86 5.43 10.81
CA GLN A 41 3.22 4.49 9.90
C GLN A 41 4.27 3.94 8.94
N MET A 42 4.06 2.73 8.44
CA MET A 42 4.86 2.13 7.38
C MET A 42 4.03 1.98 6.10
N SER A 43 4.71 2.04 4.97
CA SER A 43 4.18 1.67 3.65
C SER A 43 5.22 0.86 2.89
N CYS A 44 4.80 -0.24 2.27
CA CYS A 44 5.64 -1.03 1.37
C CYS A 44 4.84 -1.51 0.16
N TRP A 45 5.49 -1.63 -0.99
CA TRP A 45 4.86 -2.11 -2.23
C TRP A 45 4.88 -3.63 -2.29
N VAL A 46 3.70 -4.25 -2.36
CA VAL A 46 3.55 -5.69 -2.57
C VAL A 46 3.42 -5.92 -4.08
N ARG A 47 4.47 -6.46 -4.70
CA ARG A 47 4.53 -6.65 -6.16
C ARG A 47 3.56 -7.74 -6.63
N GLU A 48 3.39 -8.77 -5.81
CA GLU A 48 2.55 -9.93 -6.08
C GLU A 48 1.06 -9.53 -6.21
N GLU A 49 0.63 -8.51 -5.46
CA GLU A 49 -0.75 -8.00 -5.44
C GLU A 49 -0.89 -6.59 -6.03
N GLN A 50 0.21 -6.04 -6.59
CA GLN A 50 0.28 -4.70 -7.20
C GLN A 50 -0.36 -3.60 -6.34
N ARG A 51 -0.07 -3.61 -5.04
CA ARG A 51 -0.74 -2.74 -4.07
C ARG A 51 0.15 -2.38 -2.89
N TYR A 52 -0.03 -1.17 -2.35
CA TYR A 52 0.67 -0.74 -1.14
C TYR A 52 0.05 -1.38 0.11
N PHE A 53 0.89 -2.00 0.92
CA PHE A 53 0.56 -2.38 2.29
C PHE A 53 0.91 -1.22 3.22
N ARG A 54 -0.07 -0.75 4.00
CA ARG A 54 0.10 0.34 4.97
C ARG A 54 -0.34 -0.12 6.35
N LYS A 55 0.49 0.15 7.36
CA LYS A 55 0.21 -0.20 8.75
C LYS A 55 0.68 0.90 9.69
N SER A 56 -0.07 1.15 10.76
CA SER A 56 0.39 1.99 11.88
C SER A 56 1.36 1.19 12.75
N LEU A 57 2.54 1.74 13.03
CA LEU A 57 3.54 1.16 13.91
C LEU A 57 3.23 1.43 15.39
N ARG A 58 2.28 2.32 15.67
CA ARG A 58 1.76 2.62 17.03
C ARG A 58 2.80 3.15 18.02
N THR A 59 3.98 3.54 17.54
CA THR A 59 5.02 4.23 18.33
C THR A 59 5.22 5.67 17.83
N LYS A 60 5.76 6.52 18.71
CA LYS A 60 6.22 7.90 18.40
C LYS A 60 7.74 7.98 18.27
N ILE A 61 8.47 6.94 18.68
CA ILE A 61 9.93 6.88 18.70
C ILE A 61 10.43 6.36 17.35
N LEU A 62 11.30 7.11 16.67
CA LEU A 62 11.76 6.76 15.32
C LEU A 62 12.61 5.48 15.28
N SER A 63 13.51 5.26 16.25
CA SER A 63 14.35 4.06 16.31
C SER A 63 13.50 2.79 16.43
N GLU A 64 12.55 2.81 17.36
CA GLU A 64 11.57 1.74 17.54
C GLU A 64 10.71 1.55 16.28
N ALA A 65 10.27 2.65 15.65
CA ALA A 65 9.51 2.57 14.39
C ALA A 65 10.31 1.87 13.28
N LYS A 66 11.61 2.15 13.14
CA LYS A 66 12.47 1.49 12.14
C LYS A 66 12.62 -0.01 12.42
N GLN A 67 12.74 -0.40 13.68
CA GLN A 67 12.79 -1.81 14.10
C GLN A 67 11.47 -2.52 13.81
N LEU A 68 10.34 -1.98 14.29
CA LEU A 68 9.01 -2.55 14.06
C LEU A 68 8.68 -2.66 12.56
N ALA A 69 9.02 -1.63 11.77
CA ALA A 69 8.81 -1.67 10.32
C ALA A 69 9.61 -2.79 9.63
N THR A 70 10.81 -3.07 10.13
CA THR A 70 11.67 -4.15 9.63
C THR A 70 11.06 -5.52 9.95
N GLU A 71 10.64 -5.73 11.21
CA GLU A 71 10.00 -6.97 11.65
C GLU A 71 8.70 -7.26 10.87
N GLU A 72 7.85 -6.25 10.73
CA GLU A 72 6.60 -6.34 9.97
C GLU A 72 6.85 -6.68 8.50
N TYR A 73 7.87 -6.09 7.88
CA TYR A 73 8.23 -6.38 6.50
C TYR A 73 8.78 -7.80 6.33
N VAL A 74 9.60 -8.28 7.27
CA VAL A 74 10.07 -9.67 7.26
C VAL A 74 8.89 -10.64 7.38
N GLY A 75 7.95 -10.38 8.29
CA GLY A 75 6.72 -11.18 8.42
C GLY A 75 5.87 -11.15 7.14
N LEU A 76 5.70 -9.97 6.54
CA LEU A 76 5.00 -9.81 5.26
C LEU A 76 5.67 -10.64 4.15
N LYS A 77 6.99 -10.58 4.02
CA LYS A 77 7.73 -11.37 3.02
C LYS A 77 7.63 -12.87 3.27
N ALA A 78 7.59 -13.33 4.53
CA ALA A 78 7.38 -14.73 4.85
C ALA A 78 6.01 -15.22 4.38
N ARG A 79 4.94 -14.45 4.66
CA ARG A 79 3.58 -14.77 4.21
C ARG A 79 3.46 -14.81 2.69
N LEU A 80 4.08 -13.84 2.00
CA LEU A 80 4.16 -13.83 0.53
C LEU A 80 4.89 -15.06 -0.02
N ARG A 81 5.99 -15.49 0.63
CA ARG A 81 6.70 -16.72 0.25
C ARG A 81 5.86 -17.98 0.45
N ASN A 82 4.98 -17.99 1.45
CA ASN A 82 4.04 -19.08 1.70
C ASN A 82 2.84 -19.08 0.74
N GLY A 83 2.72 -18.10 -0.16
CA GLY A 83 1.59 -17.95 -1.07
C GLY A 83 0.31 -17.44 -0.39
N GLU A 84 0.42 -16.85 0.80
CA GLU A 84 -0.72 -16.23 1.48
C GLU A 84 -1.09 -14.92 0.80
N MET A 85 -2.40 -14.68 0.64
CA MET A 85 -2.89 -13.36 0.23
C MET A 85 -2.77 -12.38 1.39
N ILE A 86 -2.13 -11.24 1.13
CA ILE A 86 -2.02 -10.12 2.06
C ILE A 86 -3.31 -9.32 2.11
N PHE A 87 -3.96 -9.14 0.96
CA PHE A 87 -5.22 -8.43 0.85
C PHE A 87 -6.38 -9.41 0.57
N ALA A 88 -7.48 -9.22 1.30
CA ALA A 88 -8.71 -9.93 1.00
C ALA A 88 -9.26 -9.49 -0.36
N ARG A 89 -9.88 -10.42 -1.09
CA ARG A 89 -10.63 -10.12 -2.32
C ARG A 89 -11.74 -9.13 -2.00
N THR A 90 -11.89 -8.15 -2.87
CA THR A 90 -12.98 -7.18 -2.81
C THR A 90 -14.30 -7.83 -3.22
N ALA A 91 -15.43 -7.31 -2.74
CA ALA A 91 -16.76 -7.79 -3.14
C ALA A 91 -16.95 -7.76 -4.67
N LYS A 92 -16.38 -6.75 -5.34
CA LYS A 92 -16.43 -6.64 -6.81
C LYS A 92 -15.71 -7.80 -7.50
N GLU A 93 -14.53 -8.18 -7.02
CA GLU A 93 -13.78 -9.32 -7.57
C GLU A 93 -14.52 -10.63 -7.37
N LEU A 94 -15.15 -10.81 -6.19
CA LEU A 94 -15.96 -11.99 -5.89
C LEU A 94 -17.20 -12.08 -6.80
N VAL A 95 -17.92 -10.96 -7.01
CA VAL A 95 -19.07 -10.92 -7.92
C VAL A 95 -18.64 -11.24 -9.35
N ALA A 96 -17.52 -10.67 -9.82
CA ALA A 96 -17.00 -10.95 -11.16
C ALA A 96 -16.61 -12.43 -11.33
N GLU A 97 -16.00 -13.04 -10.32
CA GLU A 97 -15.70 -14.47 -10.32
C GLU A 97 -16.95 -15.34 -10.34
N TYR A 98 -17.95 -14.99 -9.53
CA TYR A 98 -19.23 -15.69 -9.52
C TYR A 98 -19.92 -15.65 -10.89
N LEU A 99 -20.00 -14.47 -11.52
CA LEU A 99 -20.61 -14.31 -12.84
C LEU A 99 -19.87 -15.10 -13.92
N ARG A 100 -18.53 -15.08 -13.91
CA ARG A 100 -17.71 -15.91 -14.82
C ARG A 100 -18.02 -17.40 -14.69
N GLU A 101 -18.19 -17.88 -13.46
CA GLU A 101 -18.54 -19.28 -13.22
C GLU A 101 -19.97 -19.59 -13.69
N GLN A 102 -20.93 -18.67 -13.55
CA GLN A 102 -22.27 -18.85 -14.10
C GLN A 102 -22.28 -18.88 -15.64
N GLU A 103 -21.51 -18.00 -16.30
CA GLU A 103 -21.37 -18.03 -17.76
C GLU A 103 -20.79 -19.36 -18.26
N ARG A 104 -19.81 -19.92 -17.53
CA ARG A 104 -19.22 -21.23 -17.85
C ARG A 104 -20.23 -22.37 -17.74
N ARG A 105 -21.16 -22.29 -16.77
CA ARG A 105 -22.24 -23.28 -16.57
C ARG A 105 -23.31 -23.20 -17.64
N VAL A 106 -23.68 -21.98 -18.06
CA VAL A 106 -24.80 -21.75 -18.98
C VAL A 106 -24.37 -21.89 -20.44
N ARG A 107 -23.08 -21.71 -20.79
CA ARG A 107 -22.58 -22.00 -22.15
C ARG A 107 -22.71 -23.50 -22.43
N PRO A 108 -23.62 -23.93 -23.33
CA PRO A 108 -23.64 -25.31 -23.75
C PRO A 108 -22.35 -25.58 -24.53
N THR A 109 -21.63 -26.63 -24.18
CA THR A 109 -20.61 -27.23 -25.05
C THR A 109 -21.30 -27.84 -26.28
N GLY A 110 -21.81 -26.99 -27.16
CA GLY A 110 -22.49 -27.36 -28.39
C GLY A 110 -21.57 -27.19 -29.59
N LYS A 111 -20.54 -28.05 -29.71
CA LYS A 111 -19.97 -28.34 -31.02
C LYS A 111 -20.75 -29.52 -31.60
N HIS A 112 -21.87 -29.25 -32.24
CA HIS A 112 -22.37 -30.15 -33.29
C HIS A 112 -21.72 -29.70 -34.59
N GLN A 113 -20.64 -30.38 -34.98
CA GLN A 113 -20.21 -30.42 -36.38
C GLN A 113 -21.18 -31.35 -37.11
N GLY A 114 -21.94 -30.78 -38.04
CA GLY A 114 -22.68 -31.48 -39.08
C GLY A 114 -22.27 -30.89 -40.42
#